data_AF-A0A955VFV3-F1
#
_entry.id   AF-A0A955VFV3-F1
#
_cell.length_a   1.000
_cell.length_b   1.000
_cell.length_c   1.000
_cell.angle_alpha   90.00
_cell.angle_beta   90.00
_cell.angle_gamma   90.00
#
_symmetry.space_group_name_H-M   'P 1'
#
loop_
_entity.id
_entity.type
_entity.pdbx_description
1 polymer ?
#
loop_
_entity_poly.entity_id
_entity_poly.type
_entity_poly.pdbx_seq_one_letter_code
_entity_poly.pdbx_strand_id
1 'polypeptide(L)'
;SPLVAPRGAPPAPGPAAAVFRALSRHPRAFLAGQDAPVSVRCATLGLTFDATPAGVRVTAHAGSFSFGVLDALDLVGDALVHVVPEAEGASALAIVVPRALRDALDELIAPVRGLLPPEAADAVRALAPALASVVPVALGASIGGRALEVAPRLRVRLDLAGGALTVAVAARYLPDAEPAPAGEGAPVVYGRDGDETVFVRRDLAAEAAARDALAGDLGLDAGSALGASRYLVDDLERGLAIVARLAEHDGAVDVEWADGRERVVTAPVGARDLTVTVGAMGTWLALRGDVGGHGLVAPLAALLEALREGRRFVPVGDDGWIRVSETLARRLAPLAEA
;
A
#
# COMPACT_ATOMS: atom_id res chain seq x y z
N SER A 1 25.58 -13.58 -15.07
CA SER A 1 24.30 -13.41 -14.36
C SER A 1 23.89 -11.96 -14.39
N PRO A 2 22.81 -11.57 -15.09
CA PRO A 2 22.37 -10.19 -15.04
C PRO A 2 21.70 -9.93 -13.70
N LEU A 3 22.10 -8.83 -13.06
CA LEU A 3 21.58 -8.34 -11.79
C LEU A 3 20.08 -8.08 -11.90
N VAL A 4 19.29 -8.78 -11.07
CA VAL A 4 17.87 -8.49 -10.84
C VAL A 4 17.81 -7.34 -9.83
N ALA A 5 17.26 -6.20 -10.25
CA ALA A 5 16.98 -5.07 -9.35
C ALA A 5 15.91 -5.47 -8.31
N PRO A 6 16.00 -4.99 -7.05
CA PRO A 6 14.98 -5.29 -6.06
C PRO A 6 13.67 -4.58 -6.45
N ARG A 7 12.57 -5.34 -6.46
CA ARG A 7 11.20 -4.86 -6.65
C ARG A 7 10.83 -3.94 -5.47
N GLY A 8 11.08 -2.64 -5.64
CA GLY A 8 10.78 -1.60 -4.67
C GLY A 8 9.36 -1.06 -4.84
N ALA A 9 8.86 -0.46 -3.76
CA ALA A 9 7.70 0.44 -3.80
C ALA A 9 7.76 1.38 -5.02
N PRO A 10 6.61 1.85 -5.55
CA PRO A 10 6.62 2.86 -6.60
C PRO A 10 7.57 3.99 -6.18
N PRO A 11 8.45 4.45 -7.08
CA PRO A 11 9.48 5.42 -6.74
C PRO A 11 8.83 6.60 -6.02
N ALA A 12 9.48 7.06 -4.94
CA ALA A 12 9.01 8.24 -4.22
C ALA A 12 8.75 9.36 -5.25
N PRO A 13 7.61 10.08 -5.13
CA PRO A 13 7.32 11.18 -6.03
C PRO A 13 8.49 12.15 -5.98
N GLY A 14 8.95 12.61 -7.14
CA GLY A 14 10.01 13.61 -7.18
C GLY A 14 9.51 14.96 -6.64
N PRO A 15 10.43 15.94 -6.56
CA PRO A 15 10.19 17.18 -5.85
C PRO A 15 9.01 17.99 -6.40
N ALA A 16 8.73 17.96 -7.71
CA ALA A 16 7.58 18.68 -8.26
C ALA A 16 6.26 17.99 -7.92
N ALA A 17 6.20 16.66 -7.97
CA ALA A 17 5.02 15.91 -7.57
C ALA A 17 4.65 16.11 -6.09
N ALA A 18 5.65 16.22 -5.20
CA ALA A 18 5.43 16.57 -3.80
C ALA A 18 4.86 17.99 -3.63
N VAL A 19 5.39 18.96 -4.39
CA VAL A 19 4.89 20.35 -4.40
C VAL A 19 3.44 20.41 -4.90
N PHE A 20 3.09 19.74 -5.99
CA PHE A 20 1.72 19.73 -6.50
C PHE A 20 0.73 19.07 -5.53
N ARG A 21 1.15 18.02 -4.82
CA ARG A 21 0.33 17.43 -3.74
C ARG A 21 0.10 18.43 -2.61
N ALA A 22 1.13 19.18 -2.20
CA ALA A 22 0.98 20.23 -1.19
C ALA A 22 0.04 21.35 -1.68
N LEU A 23 0.20 21.80 -2.93
CA LEU A 23 -0.62 22.83 -3.55
C LEU A 23 -2.08 22.39 -3.73
N SER A 24 -2.36 21.10 -3.94
CA SER A 24 -3.74 20.59 -4.06
C SER A 24 -4.61 20.80 -2.82
N ARG A 25 -3.97 21.08 -1.67
CA ARG A 25 -4.64 21.39 -0.40
C ARG A 25 -4.62 22.88 -0.07
N HIS A 26 -4.09 23.72 -0.96
CA HIS A 26 -3.86 25.14 -0.70
C HIS A 26 -4.86 26.02 -1.47
N PRO A 27 -5.57 26.94 -0.79
CA PRO A 27 -6.61 27.78 -1.42
C PRO A 27 -6.07 28.93 -2.28
N ARG A 28 -4.74 29.11 -2.32
CA ARG A 28 -4.05 30.20 -3.03
C ARG A 28 -2.87 29.65 -3.82
N ALA A 29 -3.14 29.01 -4.94
CA ALA A 29 -2.14 28.76 -5.98
C ALA A 29 -2.40 29.75 -7.13
N PHE A 30 -1.36 30.23 -7.79
CA PHE A 30 -1.48 31.18 -8.89
C PHE A 30 -0.68 30.68 -10.08
N LEU A 31 -1.23 30.82 -11.28
CA LEU A 31 -0.48 30.63 -12.52
C LEU A 31 0.28 31.92 -12.83
N ALA A 32 1.50 31.78 -13.36
CA ALA A 32 2.31 32.93 -13.73
C ALA A 32 1.56 33.79 -14.76
N GLY A 33 1.34 35.07 -14.45
CA GLY A 33 0.58 36.00 -15.29
C GLY A 33 -0.94 36.01 -15.04
N GLN A 34 -1.44 35.32 -14.01
CA GLN A 34 -2.83 35.42 -13.56
C GLN A 34 -2.93 35.89 -12.11
N ASP A 35 -3.78 36.89 -11.88
CA ASP A 35 -4.05 37.45 -10.55
C ASP A 35 -5.15 36.69 -9.79
N ALA A 36 -5.90 35.83 -10.49
CA ALA A 36 -6.91 34.97 -9.90
C ALA A 36 -6.29 33.67 -9.36
N PRO A 37 -6.69 33.19 -8.17
CA PRO A 37 -6.23 31.91 -7.66
C PRO A 37 -6.79 30.76 -8.50
N VAL A 38 -5.98 29.72 -8.65
CA VAL A 38 -6.24 28.51 -9.43
C VAL A 38 -6.37 27.33 -8.49
N SER A 39 -7.37 26.47 -8.71
CA SER A 39 -7.49 25.23 -7.94
C SER A 39 -6.51 24.18 -8.48
N VAL A 40 -5.75 23.52 -7.61
CA VAL A 40 -4.82 22.46 -8.03
C VAL A 40 -5.43 21.11 -7.70
N ARG A 41 -5.54 20.25 -8.70
CA ARG A 41 -6.03 18.87 -8.55
C ARG A 41 -4.93 17.90 -8.94
N CYS A 42 -4.68 16.88 -8.12
CA CYS A 42 -3.75 15.82 -8.46
C CYS A 42 -4.50 14.61 -9.03
N ALA A 43 -3.99 14.02 -10.12
CA ALA A 43 -4.50 12.78 -10.68
C ALA A 43 -3.36 11.85 -11.11
N THR A 44 -3.65 10.55 -11.17
CA THR A 44 -2.75 9.53 -11.73
C THR A 44 -3.06 9.39 -13.22
N LEU A 45 -2.02 9.34 -14.05
CA LEU A 45 -2.14 9.02 -15.47
C LEU A 45 -2.58 7.57 -15.64
N GLY A 46 -3.54 7.31 -16.52
CA GLY A 46 -3.81 5.98 -17.05
C GLY A 46 -3.88 5.97 -18.57
N LEU A 47 -3.89 4.78 -19.15
CA LEU A 47 -3.84 4.54 -20.59
C LEU A 47 -4.95 3.55 -20.99
N THR A 48 -5.65 3.84 -22.07
CA THR A 48 -6.61 2.94 -22.69
C THR A 48 -6.13 2.58 -24.10
N PHE A 49 -6.15 1.29 -24.45
CA PHE A 49 -5.78 0.80 -25.77
C PHE A 49 -6.99 0.13 -26.43
N ASP A 50 -7.52 0.73 -27.49
CA ASP A 50 -8.71 0.23 -28.20
C ASP A 50 -8.34 -0.18 -29.63
N ALA A 51 -8.71 -1.38 -30.06
CA ALA A 51 -8.54 -1.74 -31.47
C ALA A 51 -9.59 -0.99 -32.31
N THR A 52 -9.11 -0.35 -33.36
CA THR A 52 -9.92 0.32 -34.38
C THR A 52 -9.57 -0.27 -35.75
N PRO A 53 -10.40 -0.05 -36.79
CA PRO A 53 -10.05 -0.48 -38.15
C PRO A 53 -8.72 0.11 -38.67
N ALA A 54 -8.27 1.24 -38.10
CA ALA A 54 -7.04 1.92 -38.49
C ALA A 54 -5.81 1.52 -37.66
N GLY A 55 -5.98 0.69 -36.62
CA GLY A 55 -4.92 0.32 -35.69
C GLY A 55 -5.34 0.35 -34.22
N VAL A 56 -4.38 0.29 -33.31
CA VAL A 56 -4.65 0.36 -31.86
C VAL A 56 -4.56 1.81 -31.39
N ARG A 57 -5.69 2.37 -30.99
CA ARG A 57 -5.78 3.73 -30.43
C ARG A 57 -5.35 3.71 -28.97
N VAL A 58 -4.38 4.54 -28.63
CA VAL A 58 -3.93 4.80 -27.27
C VAL A 58 -4.55 6.11 -26.80
N THR A 59 -5.29 6.07 -25.70
CA THR A 59 -5.92 7.23 -25.08
C THR A 59 -5.39 7.38 -23.66
N ALA A 60 -4.78 8.51 -23.34
CA ALA A 60 -4.39 8.81 -21.96
C ALA A 60 -5.59 9.36 -21.17
N HIS A 61 -5.68 9.05 -19.90
CA HIS A 61 -6.71 9.57 -19.01
C HIS A 61 -6.11 10.02 -17.68
N ALA A 62 -6.65 11.10 -17.10
CA ALA A 62 -6.32 11.54 -15.75
C ALA A 62 -7.55 12.13 -15.08
N GLY A 63 -8.07 11.44 -14.06
CA GLY A 63 -9.37 11.77 -13.48
C GLY A 63 -10.48 11.67 -14.53
N SER A 64 -11.23 12.76 -14.72
CA SER A 64 -12.30 12.85 -15.74
C SER A 64 -11.83 13.31 -17.11
N PHE A 65 -10.53 13.57 -17.28
CA PHE A 65 -9.97 14.10 -18.53
C PHE A 65 -9.42 12.96 -19.39
N SER A 66 -9.72 13.02 -20.68
CA SER A 66 -9.14 12.15 -21.70
C SER A 66 -8.30 12.95 -22.68
N PHE A 67 -7.09 12.49 -22.93
CA PHE A 67 -6.13 13.12 -23.82
C PHE A 67 -5.87 12.16 -24.99
N GLY A 68 -6.19 12.61 -26.20
CA GLY A 68 -5.86 11.87 -27.43
C GLY A 68 -4.37 11.90 -27.75
N VAL A 69 -3.66 12.92 -27.28
CA VAL A 69 -2.21 13.04 -27.38
C VAL A 69 -1.68 13.67 -26.10
N LEU A 70 -0.59 13.13 -25.56
CA LEU A 70 0.09 13.69 -24.39
C LEU A 70 0.70 15.08 -24.66
N ASP A 71 0.72 15.53 -25.92
CA ASP A 71 1.18 16.85 -26.39
C ASP A 71 0.48 18.04 -25.70
N ALA A 72 -0.70 17.85 -25.10
CA ALA A 72 -1.43 18.89 -24.38
C ALA A 72 -0.98 19.08 -22.91
N LEU A 73 0.06 18.36 -22.49
CA LEU A 73 0.56 18.35 -21.12
C LEU A 73 1.90 19.09 -21.05
N ASP A 74 1.99 20.08 -20.16
CA ASP A 74 3.22 20.80 -19.89
C ASP A 74 4.07 20.03 -18.89
N LEU A 75 5.36 19.95 -19.19
CA LEU A 75 6.30 19.31 -18.29
C LEU A 75 6.84 20.29 -17.24
N VAL A 76 6.53 20.04 -15.96
CA VAL A 76 7.07 20.79 -14.82
C VAL A 76 7.87 19.86 -13.91
N GLY A 77 9.20 19.81 -14.12
CA GLY A 77 10.10 18.94 -13.35
C GLY A 77 9.83 17.45 -13.61
N ASP A 78 9.33 16.73 -12.61
CA ASP A 78 8.93 15.33 -12.71
C ASP A 78 7.40 15.12 -12.82
N ALA A 79 6.60 16.18 -12.90
CA ALA A 79 5.14 16.11 -13.06
C ALA A 79 4.69 16.64 -14.43
N LEU A 80 3.63 16.05 -14.98
CA LEU A 80 2.89 16.62 -16.12
C LEU A 80 1.77 17.51 -15.58
N VAL A 81 1.58 18.68 -16.17
CA VAL A 81 0.58 19.65 -15.73
C VAL A 81 -0.29 20.01 -16.92
N HIS A 82 -1.60 20.00 -16.70
CA HIS A 82 -2.57 20.47 -17.67
C HIS A 82 -3.41 21.58 -17.03
N VAL A 83 -3.42 22.76 -17.65
CA VAL A 83 -4.28 23.86 -17.22
C VAL A 83 -5.62 23.72 -17.92
N VAL A 84 -6.66 23.49 -17.14
CA VAL A 84 -8.04 23.38 -17.59
C VAL A 84 -8.71 24.75 -17.45
N PRO A 85 -9.14 25.40 -18.54
CA PRO A 85 -9.96 26.60 -18.45
C PRO A 85 -11.35 26.23 -17.93
N GLU A 86 -11.86 26.96 -16.95
CA GLU A 86 -13.21 26.80 -16.38
C GLU A 86 -14.07 28.03 -16.67
N ALA A 87 -15.40 27.88 -16.56
CA ALA A 87 -16.34 28.96 -16.85
C ALA A 87 -16.20 30.17 -15.89
N GLU A 88 -15.74 29.94 -14.66
CA GLU A 88 -15.51 30.96 -13.62
C GLU A 88 -14.06 30.93 -13.09
N GLY A 89 -13.07 30.69 -13.96
CA GLY A 89 -11.65 30.74 -13.58
C GLY A 89 -10.78 29.74 -14.35
N ALA A 90 -9.65 29.35 -13.75
CA ALA A 90 -8.80 28.28 -14.26
C ALA A 90 -8.53 27.27 -13.14
N SER A 91 -8.46 25.99 -13.51
CA SER A 91 -8.04 24.90 -12.62
C SER A 91 -6.82 24.21 -13.21
N ALA A 92 -5.79 23.98 -12.41
CA ALA A 92 -4.60 23.25 -12.82
C ALA A 92 -4.71 21.79 -12.38
N LEU A 93 -4.75 20.88 -13.36
CA LEU A 93 -4.64 19.46 -13.14
C LEU A 93 -3.16 19.06 -13.19
N ALA A 94 -2.58 18.71 -12.04
CA ALA A 94 -1.27 18.09 -11.96
C ALA A 94 -1.40 16.57 -12.09
N ILE A 95 -0.89 16.03 -13.19
CA ILE A 95 -0.80 14.61 -13.46
C ILE A 95 0.58 14.14 -13.02
N VAL A 96 0.65 13.37 -11.94
CA VAL A 96 1.93 12.82 -11.48
C VAL A 96 2.27 11.61 -12.36
N VAL A 97 3.32 11.74 -13.17
CA VAL A 97 3.78 10.67 -14.06
C VAL A 97 5.16 10.18 -13.60
N PRO A 98 5.34 8.88 -13.34
CA PRO A 98 6.67 8.34 -13.07
C PRO A 98 7.63 8.66 -14.21
N ARG A 99 8.82 9.19 -13.90
CA ARG A 99 9.83 9.55 -14.92
C ARG A 99 10.12 8.41 -15.91
N ALA A 100 10.21 7.18 -15.41
CA ALA A 100 10.44 5.99 -16.23
C ALA A 100 9.34 5.75 -17.28
N LEU A 101 8.11 6.17 -17.00
CA LEU A 101 7.01 6.06 -17.96
C LEU A 101 7.08 7.19 -19.00
N ARG A 102 7.57 8.38 -18.64
CA ARG A 102 7.68 9.50 -19.59
C ARG A 102 8.58 9.15 -20.77
N ASP A 103 9.81 8.69 -20.49
CA ASP A 103 10.76 8.37 -21.54
C ASP A 103 10.16 7.31 -22.51
N ALA A 104 9.44 6.34 -21.95
CA ALA A 104 8.71 5.35 -22.74
C ALA A 104 7.51 5.93 -23.51
N LEU A 105 6.76 6.88 -22.96
CA LEU A 105 5.64 7.52 -23.67
C LEU A 105 6.14 8.44 -24.80
N ASP A 106 7.23 9.17 -24.60
CA ASP A 106 7.84 10.04 -25.60
C ASP A 106 8.41 9.22 -26.77
N GLU A 107 9.09 8.10 -26.50
CA GLU A 107 9.60 7.21 -27.55
C GLU A 107 8.50 6.43 -28.27
N LEU A 108 7.48 5.95 -27.55
CA LEU A 108 6.49 5.02 -28.09
C LEU A 108 5.28 5.74 -28.72
N ILE A 109 4.87 6.90 -28.21
CA ILE A 109 3.58 7.54 -28.55
C ILE A 109 3.77 8.79 -29.42
N ALA A 110 4.82 9.59 -29.21
CA ALA A 110 5.03 10.83 -29.97
C ALA A 110 5.11 10.62 -31.51
N PRO A 111 5.72 9.55 -32.05
CA PRO A 111 5.82 9.34 -33.50
C PRO A 111 4.47 8.98 -34.16
N VAL A 112 3.56 8.36 -33.41
CA VAL A 112 2.33 7.73 -33.90
C VAL A 112 1.06 8.44 -33.43
N ARG A 113 1.19 9.54 -32.67
CA ARG A 113 0.09 10.39 -32.17
C ARG A 113 -1.08 9.59 -31.57
N GLY A 114 -0.75 8.58 -30.78
CA GLY A 114 -1.76 7.74 -30.13
C GLY A 114 -2.46 6.74 -31.06
N LEU A 115 -1.95 6.45 -32.25
CA LEU A 115 -2.46 5.39 -33.12
C LEU A 115 -1.34 4.44 -33.56
N LEU A 116 -1.24 3.30 -32.87
CA LEU A 116 -0.32 2.23 -33.20
C LEU A 116 -0.83 1.43 -34.41
N PRO A 117 0.06 0.81 -35.20
CA PRO A 117 -0.34 -0.02 -36.34
C PRO A 117 -1.22 -1.21 -35.91
N PRO A 118 -2.07 -1.76 -36.80
CA PRO A 118 -2.97 -2.87 -36.46
C PRO A 118 -2.27 -4.10 -35.89
N GLU A 119 -1.04 -4.39 -36.35
CA GLU A 119 -0.22 -5.51 -35.90
C GLU A 119 0.30 -5.34 -34.46
N ALA A 120 0.19 -4.12 -33.89
CA ALA A 120 0.62 -3.84 -32.52
C ALA A 120 -0.32 -4.44 -31.46
N ALA A 121 -1.51 -4.94 -31.82
CA ALA A 121 -2.49 -5.44 -30.85
C ALA A 121 -1.95 -6.56 -29.96
N ASP A 122 -1.23 -7.54 -30.52
CA ASP A 122 -0.65 -8.63 -29.73
C ASP A 122 0.54 -8.16 -28.89
N ALA A 123 1.34 -7.22 -29.39
CA ALA A 123 2.43 -6.60 -28.62
C ALA A 123 1.90 -5.78 -27.43
N VAL A 124 0.84 -5.00 -27.63
CA VAL A 124 0.15 -4.25 -26.57
C VAL A 124 -0.44 -5.21 -25.54
N ARG A 125 -1.09 -6.30 -25.99
CA ARG A 125 -1.63 -7.33 -25.09
C ARG A 125 -0.53 -7.98 -24.24
N ALA A 126 0.62 -8.28 -24.84
CA ALA A 126 1.76 -8.86 -24.13
C ALA A 126 2.40 -7.89 -23.12
N LEU A 127 2.40 -6.58 -23.42
CA LEU A 127 3.01 -5.54 -22.60
C LEU A 127 2.08 -5.01 -21.49
N ALA A 128 0.76 -5.18 -21.63
CA ALA A 128 -0.24 -4.64 -20.72
C ALA A 128 -0.02 -4.97 -19.23
N PRO A 129 0.36 -6.20 -18.82
CA PRO A 129 0.65 -6.49 -17.41
C PRO A 129 1.81 -5.67 -16.84
N ALA A 130 2.86 -5.45 -17.65
CA ALA A 130 4.01 -4.64 -17.23
C ALA A 130 3.62 -3.16 -17.13
N LEU A 131 2.85 -2.63 -18.08
CA LEU A 131 2.38 -1.24 -18.04
C LEU A 131 1.38 -1.01 -16.88
N ALA A 132 0.48 -1.95 -16.63
CA ALA A 132 -0.50 -1.90 -15.53
C ALA A 132 0.15 -1.80 -14.15
N SER A 133 1.40 -2.26 -14.00
CA SER A 133 2.17 -2.13 -12.76
C SER A 133 2.66 -0.71 -12.47
N VAL A 134 2.70 0.15 -13.51
CA VAL A 134 3.23 1.52 -13.44
C VAL A 134 2.12 2.55 -13.52
N VAL A 135 1.13 2.31 -14.37
CA VAL A 135 -0.06 3.18 -14.54
C VAL A 135 -1.30 2.34 -14.73
N PRO A 136 -2.49 2.84 -14.36
CA PRO A 136 -3.74 2.28 -14.81
C PRO A 136 -3.75 2.02 -16.32
N VAL A 137 -3.92 0.76 -16.72
CA VAL A 137 -4.09 0.38 -18.12
C VAL A 137 -5.47 -0.22 -18.29
N ALA A 138 -6.13 0.15 -19.38
CA ALA A 138 -7.33 -0.48 -19.90
C ALA A 138 -7.08 -0.91 -21.35
N LEU A 139 -7.54 -2.10 -21.71
CA LEU A 139 -7.55 -2.65 -23.06
C LEU A 139 -9.02 -2.81 -23.47
N GLY A 140 -9.37 -2.30 -24.64
CA GLY A 140 -10.68 -2.48 -25.24
C GLY A 140 -10.98 -3.97 -25.47
N ALA A 141 -12.27 -4.32 -25.58
CA ALA A 141 -12.74 -5.71 -25.60
C ALA A 141 -12.09 -6.61 -26.69
N SER A 142 -11.64 -6.00 -27.79
CA SER A 142 -10.93 -6.68 -28.89
C SER A 142 -9.46 -7.02 -28.59
N ILE A 143 -8.86 -6.38 -27.59
CA ILE A 143 -7.46 -6.58 -27.18
C ILE A 143 -7.38 -7.24 -25.79
N GLY A 144 -8.31 -6.90 -24.89
CA GLY A 144 -8.26 -7.20 -23.47
C GLY A 144 -8.39 -8.66 -23.07
N GLY A 145 -8.68 -9.57 -24.01
CA GLY A 145 -8.84 -10.99 -23.73
C GLY A 145 -10.18 -11.30 -23.06
N ARG A 146 -10.26 -12.45 -22.38
CA ARG A 146 -11.51 -12.96 -21.78
C ARG A 146 -11.78 -12.31 -20.42
N ALA A 147 -13.01 -11.86 -20.19
CA ALA A 147 -13.42 -11.32 -18.90
C ALA A 147 -13.57 -12.45 -17.85
N LEU A 148 -13.09 -12.19 -16.64
CA LEU A 148 -13.24 -13.06 -15.48
C LEU A 148 -14.00 -12.34 -14.37
N GLU A 149 -14.94 -13.05 -13.75
CA GLU A 149 -15.69 -12.60 -12.57
C GLU A 149 -15.08 -13.28 -11.34
N VAL A 150 -14.20 -12.58 -10.64
CA VAL A 150 -13.47 -13.09 -9.47
C VAL A 150 -13.60 -12.08 -8.33
N ALA A 151 -13.90 -12.56 -7.13
CA ALA A 151 -13.94 -11.71 -5.94
C ALA A 151 -12.52 -11.33 -5.50
N PRO A 152 -12.29 -10.09 -5.01
CA PRO A 152 -10.99 -9.69 -4.52
C PRO A 152 -10.63 -10.44 -3.24
N ARG A 153 -9.35 -10.79 -3.10
CA ARG A 153 -8.75 -11.16 -1.82
C ARG A 153 -7.97 -9.97 -1.27
N LEU A 154 -8.30 -9.54 -0.06
CA LEU A 154 -7.57 -8.45 0.59
C LEU A 154 -6.19 -8.95 1.04
N ARG A 155 -5.18 -8.10 0.86
CA ARG A 155 -3.81 -8.29 1.31
C ARG A 155 -3.39 -7.10 2.18
N VAL A 156 -2.77 -7.39 3.31
CA VAL A 156 -2.23 -6.39 4.23
C VAL A 156 -0.71 -6.50 4.21
N ARG A 157 -0.05 -5.45 3.72
CA ARG A 157 1.40 -5.34 3.75
C ARG A 157 1.83 -4.53 4.97
N LEU A 158 2.72 -5.11 5.76
CA LEU A 158 3.24 -4.58 7.01
C LEU A 158 4.72 -4.20 6.86
N ASP A 159 5.09 -3.06 7.41
CA ASP A 159 6.49 -2.62 7.50
C ASP A 159 6.74 -2.03 8.89
N LEU A 160 7.59 -2.69 9.67
CA LEU A 160 7.93 -2.27 11.02
C LEU A 160 9.35 -1.73 11.02
N ALA A 161 9.47 -0.41 11.18
CA ALA A 161 10.76 0.29 11.15
C ALA A 161 10.81 1.38 12.22
N GLY A 162 11.89 1.42 13.00
CA GLY A 162 12.09 2.48 14.01
C GLY A 162 11.00 2.56 15.09
N GLY A 163 10.31 1.44 15.37
CA GLY A 163 9.19 1.40 16.32
C GLY A 163 7.84 1.83 15.74
N ALA A 164 7.78 2.24 14.48
CA ALA A 164 6.54 2.57 13.78
C ALA A 164 6.13 1.46 12.81
N LEU A 165 4.83 1.18 12.75
CA LEU A 165 4.23 0.21 11.83
C LEU A 165 3.51 0.94 10.71
N THR A 166 3.93 0.69 9.46
CA THR A 166 3.14 1.05 8.28
C THR A 166 2.26 -0.13 7.87
N VAL A 167 0.98 0.15 7.63
CA VAL A 167 -0.02 -0.81 7.19
C VAL A 167 -0.56 -0.36 5.84
N ALA A 168 -0.47 -1.21 4.81
CA ALA A 168 -1.03 -0.96 3.49
C ALA A 168 -2.04 -2.05 3.11
N VAL A 169 -3.25 -1.66 2.72
CA VAL A 169 -4.33 -2.57 2.32
C VAL A 169 -4.48 -2.58 0.80
N ALA A 170 -4.33 -3.76 0.19
CA ALA A 170 -4.41 -3.97 -1.24
C ALA A 170 -5.45 -5.05 -1.57
N ALA A 171 -5.98 -5.02 -2.79
CA ALA A 171 -6.84 -6.05 -3.35
C ALA A 171 -6.07 -6.84 -4.42
N ARG A 172 -6.14 -8.17 -4.34
CA ARG A 172 -5.60 -9.10 -5.33
C ARG A 172 -6.74 -9.89 -5.95
N TYR A 173 -6.83 -9.86 -7.28
CA TYR A 173 -7.85 -10.57 -8.05
C TYR A 173 -7.32 -11.83 -8.72
N LEU A 174 -6.07 -11.77 -9.21
CA LEU A 174 -5.42 -12.88 -9.90
C LEU A 174 -4.13 -13.25 -9.16
N PRO A 175 -3.75 -14.54 -9.12
CA PRO A 175 -2.52 -14.99 -8.45
C PRO A 175 -1.26 -14.28 -8.97
N ASP A 176 -1.17 -14.08 -10.29
CA ASP A 176 0.01 -13.49 -10.95
C ASP A 176 -0.06 -11.96 -11.10
N ALA A 177 -1.21 -11.34 -10.77
CA ALA A 177 -1.34 -9.90 -10.82
C ALA A 177 -0.77 -9.24 -9.56
N GLU A 178 -0.13 -8.09 -9.73
CA GLU A 178 0.32 -7.29 -8.59
C GLU A 178 -0.91 -6.78 -7.80
N PRO A 179 -0.91 -6.84 -6.46
CA PRO A 179 -1.99 -6.29 -5.64
C PRO A 179 -2.10 -4.78 -5.88
N ALA A 180 -3.32 -4.33 -6.15
CA ALA A 180 -3.60 -2.91 -6.32
C ALA A 180 -4.10 -2.30 -5.00
N PRO A 181 -3.84 -1.01 -4.72
CA PRO A 181 -4.45 -0.31 -3.59
C PRO A 181 -5.97 -0.50 -3.55
N ALA A 182 -6.51 -0.99 -2.43
CA ALA A 182 -7.94 -1.31 -2.32
C ALA A 182 -8.80 -0.05 -2.44
N GLY A 183 -9.70 -0.03 -3.43
CA GLY A 183 -10.59 1.10 -3.72
C GLY A 183 -9.97 2.23 -4.54
N GLU A 184 -8.72 2.10 -4.97
CA GLU A 184 -8.01 3.12 -5.77
C GLU A 184 -7.34 2.53 -7.01
N GLY A 185 -7.04 3.39 -7.98
CA GLY A 185 -6.28 3.05 -9.18
C GLY A 185 -7.15 2.52 -10.32
N ALA A 186 -6.57 1.62 -11.13
CA ALA A 186 -7.18 1.15 -12.36
C ALA A 186 -8.45 0.34 -12.10
N PRO A 187 -9.57 0.57 -12.79
CA PRO A 187 -10.78 -0.23 -12.63
C PRO A 187 -10.67 -1.62 -13.30
N VAL A 188 -9.55 -1.95 -13.93
CA VAL A 188 -9.32 -3.23 -14.60
C VAL A 188 -7.95 -3.77 -14.23
N VAL A 189 -7.89 -5.08 -13.96
CA VAL A 189 -6.64 -5.83 -13.74
C VAL A 189 -6.50 -6.84 -14.87
N TYR A 190 -5.33 -6.85 -15.49
CA TYR A 190 -4.96 -7.83 -16.51
C TYR A 190 -4.07 -8.91 -15.91
N GLY A 191 -4.22 -10.13 -16.42
CA GLY A 191 -3.36 -11.24 -16.06
C GLY A 191 -3.43 -12.34 -17.09
N ARG A 192 -2.98 -13.53 -16.68
CA ARG A 192 -3.04 -14.74 -17.48
C ARG A 192 -3.81 -15.83 -16.75
N ASP A 193 -4.48 -16.66 -17.52
CA ASP A 193 -5.10 -17.92 -17.12
C ASP A 193 -4.58 -18.99 -18.09
N GLY A 194 -3.48 -19.64 -17.70
CA GLY A 194 -2.66 -20.43 -18.64
C GLY A 194 -2.04 -19.56 -19.73
N ASP A 195 -2.32 -19.91 -20.99
CA ASP A 195 -1.84 -19.17 -22.17
C ASP A 195 -2.79 -18.03 -22.59
N GLU A 196 -3.98 -17.94 -22.00
CA GLU A 196 -4.96 -16.89 -22.34
C GLU A 196 -4.72 -15.61 -21.54
N THR A 197 -4.87 -14.47 -22.22
CA THR A 197 -4.95 -13.18 -21.55
C THR A 197 -6.37 -13.00 -21.00
N VAL A 198 -6.45 -12.65 -19.72
CA VAL A 198 -7.72 -12.42 -19.02
C VAL A 198 -7.72 -11.05 -18.36
N PHE A 199 -8.92 -10.54 -18.09
CA PHE A 199 -9.08 -9.31 -17.32
C PHE A 199 -10.21 -9.42 -16.32
N VAL A 200 -10.07 -8.70 -15.20
CA VAL A 200 -11.10 -8.57 -14.16
C VAL A 200 -11.45 -7.10 -14.01
N ARG A 201 -12.76 -6.80 -13.97
CA ARG A 201 -13.24 -5.46 -13.60
C ARG A 201 -13.32 -5.36 -12.08
N ARG A 202 -12.68 -4.31 -11.56
CA ARG A 202 -12.63 -4.02 -10.13
C ARG A 202 -13.86 -3.24 -9.72
N ASP A 203 -14.49 -3.67 -8.63
CA ASP A 203 -15.51 -2.88 -7.94
C ASP A 203 -14.81 -2.04 -6.86
N LEU A 204 -14.34 -0.85 -7.26
CA LEU A 204 -13.60 0.03 -6.38
C LEU A 204 -14.42 0.48 -5.17
N ALA A 205 -15.74 0.58 -5.29
CA ALA A 205 -16.60 0.97 -4.17
C ALA A 205 -16.70 -0.16 -3.15
N ALA A 206 -16.91 -1.40 -3.60
CA ALA A 206 -16.92 -2.57 -2.73
C ALA A 206 -15.55 -2.80 -2.07
N GLU A 207 -14.45 -2.63 -2.81
CA GLU A 207 -13.10 -2.70 -2.26
C GLU A 207 -12.86 -1.65 -1.17
N ALA A 208 -13.28 -0.40 -1.41
CA ALA A 208 -13.13 0.68 -0.44
C ALA A 208 -13.92 0.39 0.85
N ALA A 209 -15.14 -0.13 0.72
CA ALA A 209 -15.96 -0.52 1.87
C ALA A 209 -15.34 -1.67 2.67
N ALA A 210 -14.82 -2.70 1.98
CA ALA A 210 -14.16 -3.84 2.63
C ALA A 210 -12.86 -3.40 3.35
N ARG A 211 -12.09 -2.48 2.73
CA ARG A 211 -10.93 -1.86 3.36
C ARG A 211 -11.32 -1.08 4.61
N ASP A 212 -12.36 -0.24 4.55
CA ASP A 212 -12.81 0.56 5.69
C ASP A 212 -13.28 -0.32 6.85
N ALA A 213 -13.99 -1.42 6.56
CA ALA A 213 -14.38 -2.40 7.56
C ALA A 213 -13.16 -3.01 8.25
N LEU A 214 -12.17 -3.49 7.48
CA LEU A 214 -10.93 -4.03 8.03
C LEU A 214 -10.15 -2.97 8.83
N ALA A 215 -10.07 -1.74 8.34
CA ALA A 215 -9.40 -0.65 9.06
C ALA A 215 -10.08 -0.35 10.40
N GLY A 216 -11.42 -0.37 10.43
CA GLY A 216 -12.21 -0.23 11.64
C GLY A 216 -11.94 -1.35 12.66
N ASP A 217 -11.92 -2.61 12.21
CA ASP A 217 -11.64 -3.78 13.05
C ASP A 217 -10.22 -3.74 13.64
N LEU A 218 -9.24 -3.30 12.84
CA LEU A 218 -7.86 -3.14 13.29
C LEU A 218 -7.67 -1.91 14.20
N GLY A 219 -8.63 -0.98 14.21
CA GLY A 219 -8.52 0.28 14.94
C GLY A 219 -7.54 1.26 14.29
N LEU A 220 -7.44 1.23 12.97
CA LEU A 220 -6.71 2.22 12.17
C LEU A 220 -7.61 3.45 12.01
N ASP A 221 -7.21 4.56 12.64
CA ASP A 221 -7.99 5.79 12.62
C ASP A 221 -7.60 6.70 11.44
N ALA A 222 -8.41 7.72 11.18
CA ALA A 222 -8.14 8.71 10.14
C ALA A 222 -6.90 9.57 10.41
N GLY A 223 -6.45 9.68 11.66
CA GLY A 223 -5.24 10.41 12.05
C GLY A 223 -3.96 9.68 11.64
N SER A 224 -4.02 8.35 11.59
CA SER A 224 -2.95 7.49 11.08
C SER A 224 -2.88 7.42 9.55
N ALA A 225 -3.84 7.97 8.80
CA ALA A 225 -3.91 7.78 7.36
C ALA A 225 -2.81 8.57 6.59
N LEU A 226 -2.01 7.85 5.81
CA LEU A 226 -1.05 8.41 4.84
C LEU A 226 -1.63 8.54 3.41
N GLY A 227 -2.84 8.02 3.20
CA GLY A 227 -3.59 7.98 1.94
C GLY A 227 -4.87 7.17 2.15
N ALA A 228 -5.62 6.82 1.10
CA ALA A 228 -6.86 6.06 1.31
C ALA A 228 -6.60 4.61 1.74
N SER A 229 -5.47 4.02 1.33
CA SER A 229 -5.15 2.60 1.53
C SER A 229 -3.92 2.35 2.42
N ARG A 230 -3.35 3.41 3.03
CA ARG A 230 -2.12 3.32 3.82
C ARG A 230 -2.23 4.07 5.14
N TYR A 231 -1.66 3.49 6.18
CA TYR A 231 -1.71 3.99 7.55
C TYR A 231 -0.33 3.90 8.20
N LEU A 232 -0.01 4.89 9.04
CA LEU A 232 1.16 4.94 9.90
C LEU A 232 0.72 4.90 11.36
N VAL A 233 1.25 3.93 12.08
CA VAL A 233 1.09 3.78 13.52
C VAL A 233 2.45 4.04 14.14
N ASP A 234 2.60 5.20 14.76
CA ASP A 234 3.85 5.72 15.33
C ASP A 234 4.14 5.22 16.75
N ASP A 235 3.33 4.28 17.24
CA ASP A 235 3.49 3.62 18.53
C ASP A 235 3.67 2.10 18.36
N LEU A 236 4.76 1.56 18.90
CA LEU A 236 5.11 0.15 18.75
C LEU A 236 4.09 -0.77 19.41
N GLU A 237 3.59 -0.41 20.60
CA GLU A 237 2.59 -1.20 21.33
C GLU A 237 1.28 -1.32 20.53
N ARG A 238 0.80 -0.21 19.97
CA ARG A 238 -0.35 -0.17 19.08
C ARG A 238 -0.10 -0.94 17.79
N GLY A 239 1.09 -0.82 17.21
CA GLY A 239 1.50 -1.57 16.03
C GLY A 239 1.45 -3.10 16.26
N LEU A 240 2.07 -3.58 17.34
CA LEU A 240 2.06 -5.00 17.70
C LEU A 240 0.66 -5.51 18.04
N ALA A 241 -0.21 -4.67 18.60
CA ALA A 241 -1.62 -5.01 18.81
C ALA A 241 -2.37 -5.21 17.48
N ILE A 242 -2.07 -4.45 16.44
CA ILE A 242 -2.62 -4.65 15.10
C ILE A 242 -2.12 -5.96 14.48
N VAL A 243 -0.83 -6.25 14.61
CA VAL A 243 -0.25 -7.53 14.15
C VAL A 243 -0.94 -8.71 14.84
N ALA A 244 -1.15 -8.63 16.15
CA ALA A 244 -1.86 -9.66 16.90
C ALA A 244 -3.32 -9.83 16.43
N ARG A 245 -4.03 -8.73 16.14
CA ARG A 245 -5.40 -8.79 15.59
C ARG A 245 -5.43 -9.40 14.20
N LEU A 246 -4.49 -9.05 13.32
CA LEU A 246 -4.40 -9.63 11.98
C LEU A 246 -4.22 -11.15 12.02
N ALA A 247 -3.46 -11.67 12.99
CA ALA A 247 -3.32 -13.11 13.20
C ALA A 247 -4.65 -13.79 13.61
N GLU A 248 -5.61 -13.04 14.16
CA GLU A 248 -6.95 -13.55 14.51
C GLU A 248 -7.88 -13.65 13.28
N HIS A 249 -7.54 -13.02 12.14
CA HIS A 249 -8.30 -13.07 10.88
C HIS A 249 -7.97 -14.27 9.98
N ASP A 250 -7.58 -15.41 10.56
CA ASP A 250 -7.02 -16.59 9.88
C ASP A 250 -7.70 -16.92 8.52
N GLY A 251 -6.91 -16.82 7.44
CA GLY A 251 -7.32 -17.14 6.06
C GLY A 251 -8.16 -16.09 5.33
N ALA A 252 -8.77 -15.13 6.03
CA ALA A 252 -9.63 -14.10 5.43
C ALA A 252 -8.83 -13.00 4.71
N VAL A 253 -7.61 -12.73 5.17
CA VAL A 253 -6.73 -11.67 4.66
C VAL A 253 -5.32 -12.21 4.50
N ASP A 254 -4.66 -11.90 3.37
CA ASP A 254 -3.26 -12.28 3.15
C ASP A 254 -2.33 -11.27 3.82
N VAL A 255 -1.49 -11.70 4.76
CA VAL A 255 -0.53 -10.81 5.44
C VAL A 255 0.86 -10.98 4.83
N GLU A 256 1.53 -9.87 4.53
CA GLU A 256 2.90 -9.85 4.01
C GLU A 256 3.75 -8.83 4.76
N TRP A 257 4.99 -9.21 5.05
CA TRP A 257 5.99 -8.29 5.58
C TRP A 257 6.86 -7.72 4.47
N ALA A 258 7.13 -6.41 4.52
CA ALA A 258 7.80 -5.69 3.45
C ALA A 258 9.24 -6.16 3.14
N ASP A 259 9.93 -6.69 4.15
CA ASP A 259 11.27 -7.26 4.06
C ASP A 259 11.28 -8.80 3.94
N GLY A 260 10.10 -9.42 3.82
CA GLY A 260 9.90 -10.87 3.72
C GLY A 260 10.15 -11.65 5.01
N ARG A 261 10.47 -10.99 6.14
CA ARG A 261 10.66 -11.65 7.43
C ARG A 261 9.36 -11.65 8.21
N GLU A 262 8.83 -12.84 8.49
CA GLU A 262 7.62 -12.95 9.29
C GLU A 262 7.92 -12.66 10.75
N ARG A 263 7.12 -11.78 11.37
CA ARG A 263 7.23 -11.49 12.80
C ARG A 263 6.18 -12.28 13.55
N VAL A 264 6.57 -12.81 14.69
CA VAL A 264 5.70 -13.64 15.52
C VAL A 264 5.25 -12.82 16.73
N VAL A 265 3.96 -12.57 16.81
CA VAL A 265 3.31 -12.02 18.02
C VAL A 265 2.42 -13.10 18.60
N THR A 266 2.70 -13.52 19.84
CA THR A 266 1.95 -14.62 20.45
C THR A 266 0.52 -14.21 20.77
N ALA A 267 -0.38 -15.20 20.89
CA ALA A 267 -1.60 -15.02 21.66
C ALA A 267 -1.28 -14.59 23.11
N PRO A 268 -2.21 -13.93 23.82
CA PRO A 268 -1.98 -13.47 25.19
C PRO A 268 -1.60 -14.62 26.13
N VAL A 269 -0.41 -14.51 26.75
CA VAL A 269 0.07 -15.47 27.76
C VAL A 269 -0.47 -15.11 29.15
N GLY A 270 -0.83 -16.14 29.90
CA GLY A 270 -1.43 -16.04 31.24
C GLY A 270 -0.53 -16.62 32.33
N ALA A 271 -1.04 -16.65 33.56
CA ALA A 271 -0.29 -17.17 34.71
C ALA A 271 0.14 -18.64 34.56
N ARG A 272 -0.58 -19.44 33.77
CA ARG A 272 -0.24 -20.84 33.48
C ARG A 272 1.01 -20.98 32.60
N ASP A 273 1.35 -19.94 31.87
CA ASP A 273 2.46 -19.88 30.92
C ASP A 273 3.73 -19.30 31.58
N LEU A 274 3.63 -18.92 32.86
CA LEU A 274 4.70 -18.36 33.68
C LEU A 274 5.21 -19.43 34.66
N THR A 275 6.52 -19.66 34.65
CA THR A 275 7.22 -20.47 35.65
C THR A 275 8.04 -19.56 36.54
N VAL A 276 7.88 -19.68 37.87
CA VAL A 276 8.66 -18.92 38.86
C VAL A 276 9.31 -19.88 39.84
N THR A 277 10.61 -19.68 40.07
CA THR A 277 11.40 -20.39 41.07
C THR A 277 11.95 -19.37 42.07
N VAL A 278 11.69 -19.61 43.36
CA VAL A 278 12.28 -18.83 44.46
C VAL A 278 13.49 -19.57 44.98
N GLY A 279 14.64 -18.91 44.94
CA GLY A 279 15.90 -19.43 45.48
C GLY A 279 16.53 -18.50 46.50
N ALA A 280 17.67 -18.90 47.05
CA ALA A 280 18.50 -18.06 47.91
C ALA A 280 19.76 -17.61 47.13
N MET A 281 20.15 -16.35 47.31
CA MET A 281 21.40 -15.78 46.83
C MET A 281 22.09 -15.06 47.99
N GLY A 282 22.92 -15.80 48.73
CA GLY A 282 23.48 -15.34 50.00
C GLY A 282 22.39 -15.26 51.08
N THR A 283 22.25 -14.08 51.71
CA THR A 283 21.18 -13.79 52.67
C THR A 283 19.89 -13.29 52.02
N TRP A 284 19.86 -13.20 50.69
CA TRP A 284 18.74 -12.62 49.93
C TRP A 284 17.92 -13.71 49.23
N LEU A 285 16.64 -13.44 49.03
CA LEU A 285 15.80 -14.23 48.14
C LEU A 285 16.03 -13.80 46.70
N ALA A 286 16.18 -14.77 45.80
CA ALA A 286 16.31 -14.56 44.36
C ALA A 286 15.09 -15.15 43.64
N LEU A 287 14.38 -14.32 42.90
CA LEU A 287 13.30 -14.74 42.00
C LEU A 287 13.88 -14.97 40.61
N ARG A 288 13.68 -16.17 40.07
CA ARG A 288 13.96 -16.50 38.67
C ARG A 288 12.72 -17.08 38.04
N GLY A 289 12.62 -16.99 36.72
CA GLY A 289 11.48 -17.53 36.02
C GLY A 289 11.48 -17.13 34.56
N ASP A 290 10.56 -17.71 33.82
CA ASP A 290 10.40 -17.54 32.39
C ASP A 290 8.92 -17.58 32.04
N VAL A 291 8.53 -16.81 31.02
CA VAL A 291 7.20 -16.83 30.42
C VAL A 291 7.33 -17.25 28.97
N GLY A 292 6.47 -18.13 28.48
CA GLY A 292 6.57 -18.66 27.11
C GLY A 292 5.24 -18.82 26.40
N GLY A 293 5.26 -18.78 25.07
CA GLY A 293 4.10 -19.00 24.23
C GLY A 293 4.51 -19.13 22.77
N HIS A 294 3.90 -20.07 22.03
CA HIS A 294 4.15 -20.29 20.60
C HIS A 294 5.65 -20.45 20.26
N GLY A 295 6.41 -21.18 21.09
CA GLY A 295 7.85 -21.42 20.88
C GLY A 295 8.78 -20.27 21.28
N LEU A 296 8.23 -19.11 21.68
CA LEU A 296 9.00 -18.00 22.25
C LEU A 296 9.05 -18.13 23.78
N VAL A 297 10.19 -17.76 24.37
CA VAL A 297 10.40 -17.73 25.83
C VAL A 297 11.15 -16.45 26.19
N ALA A 298 10.65 -15.74 27.20
CA ALA A 298 11.29 -14.55 27.76
C ALA A 298 11.54 -14.73 29.26
N PRO A 299 12.68 -14.25 29.79
CA PRO A 299 12.95 -14.29 31.22
C PRO A 299 11.99 -13.38 31.98
N LEU A 300 11.64 -13.76 33.21
CA LEU A 300 10.79 -12.99 34.13
C LEU A 300 11.30 -11.56 34.33
N ALA A 301 12.62 -11.36 34.33
CA ALA A 301 13.21 -10.03 34.41
C ALA A 301 12.78 -9.13 33.23
N ALA A 302 12.79 -9.64 32.00
CA ALA A 302 12.35 -8.88 30.81
C ALA A 302 10.85 -8.61 30.83
N LEU A 303 10.05 -9.54 31.37
CA LEU A 303 8.62 -9.35 31.58
C LEU A 303 8.34 -8.22 32.59
N LEU A 304 8.99 -8.25 33.76
CA LEU A 304 8.82 -7.21 34.78
C LEU A 304 9.29 -5.85 34.29
N GLU A 305 10.39 -5.80 33.54
CA GLU A 305 10.89 -4.59 32.91
C GLU A 305 9.85 -3.98 31.95
N ALA A 306 9.29 -4.80 31.05
CA ALA A 306 8.25 -4.34 30.13
C ALA A 306 7.02 -3.80 30.89
N LEU A 307 6.57 -4.50 31.92
CA LEU A 307 5.42 -4.06 32.74
C LEU A 307 5.70 -2.75 33.49
N ARG A 308 6.93 -2.56 34.00
CA ARG A 308 7.35 -1.32 34.67
C ARG A 308 7.31 -0.12 33.72
N GLU A 309 7.59 -0.35 32.43
CA GLU A 309 7.48 0.66 31.38
C GLU A 309 6.06 0.79 30.81
N GLY A 310 5.07 0.08 31.38
CA GLY A 310 3.69 0.09 30.90
C GLY A 310 3.46 -0.69 29.60
N ARG A 311 4.45 -1.46 29.15
CA ARG A 311 4.39 -2.29 27.93
C ARG A 311 3.72 -3.63 28.21
N ARG A 312 3.04 -4.15 27.20
CA ARG A 312 2.35 -5.47 27.22
C ARG A 312 2.98 -6.46 26.25
N PHE A 313 3.88 -6.02 25.38
CA PHE A 313 4.65 -6.90 24.52
C PHE A 313 6.09 -7.00 25.01
N VAL A 314 6.53 -8.22 25.28
CA VAL A 314 7.91 -8.52 25.69
C VAL A 314 8.69 -9.00 24.46
N PRO A 315 9.74 -8.29 24.03
CA PRO A 315 10.53 -8.70 22.88
C PRO A 315 11.33 -9.99 23.17
N VAL A 316 11.40 -10.87 22.16
CA VAL A 316 12.16 -12.13 22.16
C VAL A 316 12.94 -12.21 20.85
N GLY A 317 14.23 -11.87 20.91
CA GLY A 317 15.06 -11.71 19.71
C GLY A 317 14.64 -10.50 18.88
N ASP A 318 14.88 -10.58 17.56
CA ASP A 318 14.66 -9.45 16.63
C ASP A 318 13.24 -9.42 16.03
N ASP A 319 12.58 -10.57 15.92
CA ASP A 319 11.32 -10.74 15.18
C ASP A 319 10.18 -11.39 16.01
N GLY A 320 10.35 -11.52 17.34
CA GLY A 320 9.41 -12.18 18.23
C GLY A 320 8.91 -11.29 19.38
N TRP A 321 7.62 -11.36 19.69
CA TRP A 321 7.02 -10.69 20.84
C TRP A 321 6.03 -11.59 21.57
N ILE A 322 6.21 -11.69 22.89
CA ILE A 322 5.24 -12.34 23.78
C ILE A 322 4.23 -11.28 24.24
N ARG A 323 2.96 -11.50 23.91
CA ARG A 323 1.85 -10.65 24.36
C ARG A 323 1.41 -11.08 25.75
N VAL A 324 1.44 -10.18 26.72
CA VAL A 324 1.03 -10.44 28.10
C VAL A 324 -0.47 -10.21 28.25
N SER A 325 -1.19 -11.16 28.86
CA SER A 325 -2.60 -10.96 29.20
C SER A 325 -2.77 -9.88 30.27
N GLU A 326 -3.87 -9.14 30.21
CA GLU A 326 -4.17 -8.09 31.19
C GLU A 326 -4.25 -8.63 32.63
N THR A 327 -4.76 -9.86 32.78
CA THR A 327 -4.83 -10.52 34.09
C THR A 327 -3.44 -10.82 34.65
N LEU A 328 -2.50 -11.27 33.80
CA LEU A 328 -1.12 -11.51 34.22
C LEU A 328 -0.42 -10.20 34.56
N ALA A 329 -0.55 -9.18 33.71
CA ALA A 329 0.01 -7.84 33.94
C ALA A 329 -0.44 -7.27 35.29
N ARG A 330 -1.75 -7.28 35.59
CA ARG A 330 -2.28 -6.80 36.88
C ARG A 330 -1.75 -7.56 38.09
N ARG A 331 -1.51 -8.87 37.97
CA ARG A 331 -0.96 -9.69 39.06
C ARG A 331 0.51 -9.41 39.33
N LEU A 332 1.27 -9.04 38.30
CA LEU A 332 2.69 -8.79 38.39
C LEU A 332 3.03 -7.31 38.64
N ALA A 333 2.09 -6.39 38.46
CA ALA A 333 2.29 -4.95 38.70
C ALA A 333 2.94 -4.64 40.07
N PRO A 334 2.52 -5.24 41.21
CA PRO A 334 3.15 -4.98 42.51
C PRO A 334 4.63 -5.40 42.59
N LEU A 335 5.04 -6.37 41.76
CA LEU A 335 6.43 -6.86 41.72
C LEU A 335 7.30 -6.04 40.76
N ALA A 336 6.70 -5.31 39.82
CA ALA A 336 7.42 -4.44 38.88
C ALA A 336 7.73 -3.06 39.48
N GLU A 337 6.99 -2.64 40.51
CA GLU A 337 7.18 -1.38 41.24
C GLU A 337 8.10 -1.48 42.46
N ALA A 338 8.50 -2.70 42.84
CA ALA A 338 9.34 -3.00 44.00
C ALA A 338 10.83 -3.01 43.65
#